data_AF-A0ABC9TGK5-F1
#
_entry.id   AF-A0ABC9TGK5-F1
#
_cell.length_a   1.000
_cell.length_b   1.000
_cell.length_c   1.000
_cell.angle_alpha   90.00
_cell.angle_beta   90.00
_cell.angle_gamma   90.00
#
_symmetry.space_group_name_H-M   'P 1'
#
loop_
_entity.id
_entity.type
_entity.pdbx_description
1 polymer ?
#
loop_
_entity_poly.entity_id
_entity_poly.type
_entity_poly.pdbx_seq_one_letter_code
_entity_poly.pdbx_strand_id
1 'polypeptide(L)'
;MFLSGIIFLSEVIKMFKSKKDTYRELSEICNLTMKNIQDIENGSGLNIIGPFIENDEYNSYLSILKTYSSLGNALLNNWETFKFNDLSAFFSKLDSYIEFLSLFIENPTIENQLKLTTFYNSLEELNRII
;
A
#
# COMPACT_ATOMS: atom_id res chain seq x y z
N MET A 1 38.31 21.80 15.54
CA MET A 1 38.08 20.58 14.74
C MET A 1 37.25 19.51 15.43
N PHE A 2 37.29 19.36 16.76
CA PHE A 2 36.51 18.30 17.45
C PHE A 2 35.00 18.59 17.60
N LEU A 3 34.58 19.85 17.80
CA LEU A 3 33.17 20.21 17.91
C LEU A 3 32.37 19.96 16.61
N SER A 4 32.98 20.19 15.45
CA SER A 4 32.31 19.99 14.15
C SER A 4 32.04 18.51 13.84
N GLY A 5 32.91 17.60 14.31
CA GLY A 5 32.70 16.16 14.15
C GLY A 5 31.56 15.62 15.02
N ILE A 6 31.43 16.10 16.26
CA ILE A 6 30.35 15.69 17.18
C ILE A 6 28.98 16.20 16.71
N ILE A 7 28.91 17.44 16.22
CA ILE A 7 27.67 17.99 15.65
C ILE A 7 27.24 17.19 14.42
N PHE A 8 28.17 16.86 13.52
CA PHE A 8 27.88 16.02 12.36
C PHE A 8 27.35 14.63 12.75
N LEU A 9 28.00 13.96 13.71
CA LEU A 9 27.54 12.67 14.23
C LEU A 9 26.13 12.75 14.83
N SER A 10 25.82 13.81 15.58
CA SER A 10 24.49 14.01 16.16
C SER A 10 23.41 14.16 15.08
N GLU A 11 23.66 14.98 14.06
CA GLU A 11 22.73 15.18 12.94
C GLU A 11 22.55 13.90 12.11
N VAL A 12 23.61 13.13 11.89
CA VAL A 12 23.54 11.82 11.22
C VAL A 12 22.68 10.85 12.03
N ILE A 13 22.88 10.75 13.35
CA ILE A 13 22.07 9.89 14.22
C ILE A 13 20.59 10.30 14.20
N LYS A 14 20.28 11.61 14.26
CA LYS A 14 18.91 12.12 14.14
C LYS A 14 18.29 11.75 12.81
N MET A 15 19.01 11.94 11.70
CA MET A 15 18.56 11.58 10.36
C MET A 15 18.30 10.07 10.24
N PHE A 16 19.18 9.22 10.76
CA PHE A 16 18.98 7.76 10.74
C PHE A 16 17.77 7.33 11.57
N LYS A 17 17.60 7.92 12.76
CA LYS A 17 16.45 7.63 13.62
C LYS A 17 15.14 8.05 12.94
N SER A 18 15.11 9.27 12.40
CA SER A 18 13.98 9.80 11.64
C SER A 18 13.59 8.86 10.50
N LYS A 19 14.55 8.40 9.67
CA LYS A 19 14.29 7.47 8.56
C LYS A 19 13.73 6.12 9.03
N LYS A 20 14.24 5.60 10.15
CA LYS A 20 13.74 4.34 10.73
C LYS A 20 12.30 4.48 11.22
N ASP A 21 11.99 5.60 11.87
CA ASP A 21 10.64 5.88 12.36
C ASP A 21 9.65 6.04 11.19
N THR A 22 10.05 6.75 10.12
CA THR A 22 9.25 6.86 8.87
C THR A 22 8.99 5.52 8.21
N TYR A 23 10.04 4.68 8.08
CA TYR A 23 9.90 3.37 7.47
C TYR A 23 8.87 2.55 8.23
N ARG A 24 8.96 2.53 9.57
CA ARG A 24 7.99 1.84 10.43
C ARG A 24 6.56 2.35 10.21
N GLU A 25 6.35 3.66 10.20
CA GLU A 25 5.01 4.25 9.98
C GLU A 25 4.43 3.86 8.60
N LEU A 26 5.26 3.88 7.56
CA LEU A 26 4.86 3.43 6.23
C LEU A 26 4.58 1.92 6.17
N SER A 27 5.40 1.08 6.81
CA SER A 27 5.15 -0.36 6.94
C SER A 27 3.84 -0.65 7.67
N GLU A 28 3.49 0.12 8.70
CA GLU A 28 2.21 0.00 9.39
C GLU A 28 1.03 0.33 8.47
N ILE A 29 1.15 1.36 7.62
CA ILE A 29 0.14 1.69 6.59
C ILE A 29 0.01 0.55 5.57
N CYS A 30 1.12 -0.02 5.10
CA CYS A 30 1.10 -1.18 4.18
C CYS A 30 0.36 -2.37 4.80
N ASN A 31 0.68 -2.72 6.04
CA ASN A 31 0.05 -3.83 6.76
C ASN A 31 -1.46 -3.60 6.97
N LEU A 32 -1.86 -2.39 7.36
CA LEU A 32 -3.28 -2.04 7.49
C LEU A 32 -4.00 -2.10 6.14
N THR A 33 -3.35 -1.64 5.07
CA THR A 33 -3.90 -1.71 3.72
C THR A 33 -4.12 -3.16 3.31
N MET A 34 -3.12 -4.04 3.50
CA MET A 34 -3.24 -5.45 3.17
C MET A 34 -4.34 -6.16 3.97
N LYS A 35 -4.47 -5.85 5.25
CA LYS A 35 -5.55 -6.40 6.07
C LYS A 35 -6.93 -6.01 5.53
N ASN A 36 -7.11 -4.73 5.16
CA ASN A 36 -8.37 -4.28 4.55
C ASN A 36 -8.65 -4.98 3.22
N ILE A 37 -7.63 -5.15 2.37
CA ILE A 37 -7.79 -5.89 1.11
C ILE A 37 -8.18 -7.35 1.38
N GLN A 38 -7.52 -8.02 2.34
CA GLN A 38 -7.86 -9.39 2.75
C GLN A 38 -9.29 -9.52 3.29
N ASP A 39 -9.72 -8.58 4.12
CA ASP A 39 -11.08 -8.56 4.66
C ASP A 39 -12.11 -8.41 3.52
N ILE A 40 -11.80 -7.61 2.49
CA ILE A 40 -12.61 -7.51 1.27
C ILE A 40 -12.61 -8.83 0.50
N GLU A 41 -11.45 -9.42 0.20
CA GLU A 41 -11.38 -10.68 -0.55
C GLU A 41 -12.14 -11.80 0.17
N ASN A 42 -12.01 -11.89 1.50
CA ASN A 42 -12.67 -12.92 2.30
C ASN A 42 -14.17 -12.67 2.49
N GLY A 43 -14.58 -11.40 2.68
CA GLY A 43 -15.97 -11.01 2.92
C GLY A 43 -16.82 -10.99 1.65
N SER A 44 -16.22 -10.62 0.52
CA SER A 44 -16.88 -10.51 -0.79
C SER A 44 -16.65 -11.72 -1.70
N GLY A 45 -15.65 -12.52 -1.37
CA GLY A 45 -15.09 -13.56 -2.23
C GLY A 45 -14.38 -13.04 -3.49
N LEU A 46 -14.50 -11.74 -3.84
CA LEU A 46 -14.22 -11.20 -5.18
C LEU A 46 -14.59 -12.21 -6.28
N ASN A 47 -15.73 -12.87 -6.10
CA ASN A 47 -16.05 -14.11 -6.79
C ASN A 47 -17.19 -13.84 -7.76
N ILE A 48 -16.99 -14.20 -9.02
CA ILE A 48 -18.00 -14.09 -10.09
C ILE A 48 -19.24 -14.95 -9.79
N ILE A 49 -19.11 -15.92 -8.88
CA ILE A 49 -20.12 -16.96 -8.60
C ILE A 49 -20.66 -16.84 -7.16
N GLY A 50 -20.19 -15.88 -6.36
CA GLY A 50 -20.56 -15.69 -4.94
C GLY A 50 -21.28 -14.36 -4.68
N PRO A 51 -21.70 -14.08 -3.42
CA PRO A 51 -22.46 -12.86 -3.13
C PRO A 51 -21.65 -11.62 -3.55
N PHE A 52 -22.26 -10.81 -4.41
CA PHE A 52 -21.68 -9.56 -4.85
C PHE A 52 -21.72 -8.56 -3.68
N ILE A 53 -20.58 -7.94 -3.36
CA ILE A 53 -20.58 -6.72 -2.54
C ILE A 53 -21.52 -5.72 -3.21
N GLU A 54 -22.37 -5.06 -2.41
CA GLU A 54 -23.21 -3.97 -2.91
C GLU A 54 -22.33 -2.79 -3.36
N ASN A 55 -22.75 -2.10 -4.43
CA ASN A 55 -21.95 -1.04 -5.05
C ASN A 55 -21.54 0.08 -4.06
N ASP A 56 -22.37 0.39 -3.07
CA ASP A 56 -22.08 1.40 -2.04
C ASP A 56 -21.00 0.96 -1.05
N GLU A 57 -21.03 -0.30 -0.65
CA GLU A 57 -20.02 -0.91 0.20
C GLU A 57 -18.68 -0.99 -0.54
N TYR A 58 -18.73 -1.34 -1.83
CA TYR A 58 -17.56 -1.28 -2.70
C TYR A 58 -16.95 0.14 -2.81
N ASN A 59 -17.77 1.15 -3.08
CA ASN A 59 -17.31 2.52 -3.22
C ASN A 59 -16.65 3.03 -1.93
N SER A 60 -17.17 2.60 -0.78
CA SER A 60 -16.57 2.90 0.53
C SER A 60 -15.18 2.28 0.65
N TYR A 61 -15.01 1.01 0.26
CA TYR A 61 -13.71 0.35 0.23
C TYR A 61 -12.73 1.02 -0.73
N LEU A 62 -13.17 1.34 -1.95
CA LEU A 62 -12.36 2.01 -2.94
C LEU A 62 -11.86 3.36 -2.43
N SER A 63 -12.71 4.11 -1.73
CA SER A 63 -12.35 5.38 -1.09
C SER A 63 -11.28 5.20 -0.01
N ILE A 64 -11.38 4.15 0.81
CA ILE A 64 -10.39 3.84 1.85
C ILE A 64 -9.03 3.50 1.21
N LEU A 65 -9.01 2.62 0.21
CA LEU A 65 -7.78 2.23 -0.48
C LEU A 65 -7.10 3.41 -1.17
N LYS A 66 -7.88 4.27 -1.86
CA LYS A 66 -7.38 5.52 -2.45
C LYS A 66 -6.79 6.46 -1.40
N THR A 67 -7.40 6.53 -0.22
CA THR A 67 -6.88 7.34 0.89
C THR A 67 -5.54 6.81 1.38
N TYR A 68 -5.41 5.49 1.59
CA TYR A 68 -4.15 4.88 1.99
C TYR A 68 -3.05 5.05 0.94
N SER A 69 -3.37 4.84 -0.34
CA SER A 69 -2.40 5.07 -1.42
C SER A 69 -1.94 6.53 -1.47
N SER A 70 -2.88 7.48 -1.40
CA SER A 70 -2.57 8.91 -1.41
C SER A 70 -1.70 9.31 -0.22
N LEU A 71 -2.03 8.85 0.99
CA LEU A 71 -1.25 9.11 2.19
C LEU A 71 0.16 8.53 2.09
N GLY A 72 0.28 7.27 1.66
CA GLY A 72 1.57 6.60 1.48
C GLY A 72 2.46 7.30 0.46
N ASN A 73 1.91 7.65 -0.71
CA ASN A 73 2.62 8.40 -1.74
C ASN A 73 3.01 9.81 -1.28
N ALA A 74 2.16 10.52 -0.55
CA ALA A 74 2.49 11.83 0.01
C ALA A 74 3.65 11.76 1.02
N LEU A 75 3.65 10.74 1.87
CA LEU A 75 4.75 10.46 2.79
C LEU A 75 6.01 10.03 2.04
N LEU A 76 5.93 9.19 1.02
CA LEU A 76 7.11 8.82 0.23
C LEU A 76 7.76 10.02 -0.48
N ASN A 77 6.95 10.95 -0.98
CA ASN A 77 7.41 12.16 -1.64
C ASN A 77 8.03 13.18 -0.67
N ASN A 78 7.38 13.40 0.48
CA ASN A 78 7.82 14.41 1.44
C ASN A 78 9.16 14.09 2.12
N TRP A 79 9.51 12.80 2.23
CA TRP A 79 10.65 12.38 3.03
C TRP A 79 11.91 12.10 2.19
N GLU A 80 11.90 12.47 0.90
CA GLU A 80 12.96 12.16 -0.07
C GLU A 80 13.33 10.66 -0.08
N THR A 81 12.35 9.82 0.23
CA THR A 81 12.49 8.37 0.44
C THR A 81 12.52 7.59 -0.87
N PHE A 82 13.16 8.15 -1.90
CA PHE A 82 13.57 7.46 -3.13
C PHE A 82 14.47 6.22 -2.89
N LYS A 83 14.71 5.85 -1.63
CA LYS A 83 15.50 4.71 -1.17
C LYS A 83 14.66 3.56 -0.59
N PHE A 84 13.35 3.75 -0.36
CA PHE A 84 12.46 2.68 0.09
C PHE A 84 11.79 2.03 -1.13
N ASN A 85 12.58 1.26 -1.87
CA ASN A 85 12.15 0.67 -3.14
C ASN A 85 10.99 -0.31 -2.96
N ASP A 86 10.98 -1.03 -1.84
CA ASP A 86 9.93 -1.92 -1.38
C ASP A 86 8.61 -1.19 -1.12
N LEU A 87 8.63 -0.13 -0.31
CA LEU A 87 7.44 0.69 -0.02
C LEU A 87 6.92 1.38 -1.28
N SER A 88 7.82 1.95 -2.11
CA SER A 88 7.44 2.56 -3.38
C SER A 88 6.81 1.56 -4.36
N ALA A 89 7.39 0.35 -4.46
CA ALA A 89 6.82 -0.72 -5.27
C ALA A 89 5.44 -1.14 -4.73
N PHE A 90 5.27 -1.22 -3.41
CA PHE A 90 3.98 -1.53 -2.79
C PHE A 90 2.91 -0.51 -3.17
N PHE A 91 3.15 0.79 -2.98
CA PHE A 91 2.14 1.81 -3.29
C PHE A 91 1.85 1.91 -4.80
N SER A 92 2.86 1.75 -5.66
CA SER A 92 2.63 1.68 -7.11
C SER A 92 1.77 0.45 -7.49
N LYS A 93 1.99 -0.68 -6.82
CA LYS A 93 1.18 -1.89 -7.04
C LYS A 93 -0.24 -1.74 -6.49
N LEU A 94 -0.40 -1.03 -5.37
CA LEU A 94 -1.68 -0.71 -4.77
C LEU A 94 -2.51 0.17 -5.71
N ASP A 95 -1.91 1.17 -6.34
CA ASP A 95 -2.58 1.99 -7.36
C ASP A 95 -3.10 1.13 -8.51
N SER A 96 -2.30 0.19 -8.99
CA SER A 96 -2.73 -0.75 -10.03
C SER A 96 -3.88 -1.64 -9.53
N TYR A 97 -3.80 -2.17 -8.30
CA TYR A 97 -4.87 -2.97 -7.72
C TYR A 97 -6.19 -2.19 -7.65
N ILE A 98 -6.16 -0.93 -7.19
CA ILE A 98 -7.32 -0.04 -7.12
C ILE A 98 -7.95 0.17 -8.50
N GLU A 99 -7.14 0.37 -9.54
CA GLU A 99 -7.61 0.50 -10.92
C GLU A 99 -8.30 -0.78 -11.41
N PHE A 100 -7.64 -1.93 -11.26
CA PHE A 100 -8.20 -3.22 -11.71
C PHE A 100 -9.40 -3.68 -10.91
N LEU A 101 -9.45 -3.31 -9.63
CA LEU A 101 -10.61 -3.54 -8.78
C LEU A 101 -11.81 -2.75 -9.32
N SER A 102 -11.60 -1.50 -9.77
CA SER A 102 -12.66 -0.67 -10.37
C SER A 102 -13.17 -1.29 -11.67
N LEU A 103 -12.26 -1.75 -12.53
CA LEU A 103 -12.59 -2.44 -13.79
C LEU A 103 -13.35 -3.75 -13.55
N PHE A 104 -12.98 -4.52 -12.53
CA PHE A 104 -13.67 -5.76 -12.18
C PHE A 104 -15.12 -5.51 -11.77
N ILE A 105 -15.38 -4.42 -11.05
CA ILE A 105 -16.73 -4.06 -10.59
C ILE A 105 -17.61 -3.63 -11.74
N GLU A 106 -17.07 -2.82 -12.65
CA GLU A 106 -17.78 -2.42 -13.86
C GLU A 106 -18.04 -3.61 -14.80
N ASN A 107 -17.13 -4.58 -14.83
CA ASN A 107 -17.21 -5.74 -15.72
C ASN A 107 -16.62 -7.01 -15.07
N PRO A 108 -17.44 -7.75 -14.28
CA PRO A 108 -16.98 -8.90 -13.51
C PRO A 108 -16.81 -10.12 -14.40
N THR A 109 -15.63 -10.25 -15.01
CA THR A 109 -15.24 -11.38 -15.86
C THR A 109 -14.16 -12.24 -15.19
N ILE A 110 -14.03 -13.50 -15.63
CA ILE A 110 -12.96 -14.41 -15.17
C ILE A 110 -11.58 -13.79 -15.41
N GLU A 111 -11.40 -13.15 -16.56
CA GLU A 111 -10.14 -12.48 -16.89
C GLU A 111 -9.82 -11.35 -15.90
N ASN A 112 -10.80 -10.49 -15.61
CA ASN A 112 -10.61 -9.38 -14.67
C ASN A 112 -10.39 -9.87 -13.23
N GLN A 113 -11.07 -10.95 -12.82
CA GLN A 113 -10.83 -11.59 -11.53
C GLN A 113 -9.39 -12.13 -11.43
N LEU A 114 -8.92 -12.88 -12.44
CA LEU A 114 -7.57 -13.43 -12.46
C LEU A 114 -6.50 -12.33 -12.42
N LYS A 115 -6.72 -11.22 -13.14
CA LYS A 115 -5.85 -10.03 -13.06
C LYS A 115 -5.83 -9.48 -11.63
N LEU A 116 -7.00 -9.27 -11.03
CA LEU A 116 -7.13 -8.74 -9.67
C LEU A 116 -6.39 -9.62 -8.65
N THR A 117 -6.59 -10.95 -8.71
CA THR A 117 -5.87 -11.92 -7.87
C THR A 117 -4.35 -11.86 -8.09
N THR A 118 -3.89 -11.64 -9.33
CA THR A 118 -2.46 -11.48 -9.63
C THR A 118 -1.87 -10.24 -8.95
N PHE A 119 -2.61 -9.12 -8.95
CA PHE A 119 -2.20 -7.91 -8.24
C PHE A 119 -2.23 -8.09 -6.72
N TYR A 120 -3.24 -8.75 -6.19
CA TYR A 120 -3.33 -9.09 -4.77
C TYR A 120 -2.13 -9.94 -4.31
N ASN A 121 -1.84 -11.05 -5.00
CA ASN A 121 -0.71 -11.91 -4.64
C ASN A 121 0.62 -11.15 -4.65
N SER A 122 0.81 -10.28 -5.64
CA SER A 122 2.01 -9.45 -5.72
C SER A 122 2.10 -8.40 -4.60
N LEU A 123 0.97 -7.83 -4.18
CA LEU A 123 0.90 -6.95 -3.00
C LEU A 123 1.23 -7.71 -1.71
N GLU A 124 0.73 -8.95 -1.58
CA GLU A 124 1.03 -9.80 -0.44
C GLU A 124 2.53 -10.15 -0.37
N GLU A 125 3.15 -10.49 -1.50
CA GLU A 125 4.59 -10.73 -1.60
C GLU A 125 5.42 -9.52 -1.20
N LEU A 126 5.04 -8.32 -1.67
CA LEU A 126 5.69 -7.07 -1.28
C LEU A 126 5.52 -6.78 0.21
N ASN A 127 4.33 -7.01 0.77
CA ASN A 127 4.07 -6.77 2.19
C ASN A 127 4.84 -7.73 3.10
N ARG A 128 5.21 -8.93 2.64
CA ARG A 128 6.01 -9.89 3.44
C ARG A 128 7.47 -9.48 3.60
N ILE A 129 7.98 -8.62 2.73
CA ILE A 129 9.37 -8.15 2.75
C ILE A 129 9.52 -6.73 3.32
N ILE A 130 8.40 -6.08 3.62
CA ILE A 130 8.27 -4.78 4.33
C ILE A 130 8.17 -5.04 5.84
#